data_AF-A0A1B0CJK8-F1
#
_entry.id   AF-A0A1B0CJK8-F1
#
_cell.length_a   1.000
_cell.length_b   1.000
_cell.length_c   1.000
_cell.angle_alpha   90.00
_cell.angle_beta   90.00
_cell.angle_gamma   90.00
#
_symmetry.space_group_name_H-M   'P 1'
#
loop_
_entity.id
_entity.type
_entity.pdbx_description
1 polymer ?
#
loop_
_entity_poly.entity_id
_entity_poly.type
_entity_poly.pdbx_seq_one_letter_code
_entity_poly.pdbx_strand_id
1 'polypeptide(L)'
;MAFRCVIIFVAIALPAAWANSAGAPDVACDDLVPQHHVDPQSTPAPYSYVLPKTRTVKPGESIQVTIRGNSKTDTIKGFLIQARAPGSSQSVGTFASLPGTLSQALSCGNAQSNYSNSQED
;
A
#
# COMPACT_ATOMS: atom_id res chain seq x y z
N MET A 1 -25.35 -25.75 25.75
CA MET A 1 -25.90 -25.90 24.39
C MET A 1 -26.05 -24.55 23.70
N ALA A 2 -26.81 -23.59 24.25
CA ALA A 2 -27.04 -22.27 23.65
C ALA A 2 -25.76 -21.47 23.31
N PHE A 3 -24.74 -21.47 24.19
CA PHE A 3 -23.49 -20.74 23.96
C PHE A 3 -22.70 -21.22 22.73
N ARG A 4 -22.78 -22.52 22.42
CA ARG A 4 -22.18 -23.12 21.22
C ARG A 4 -22.91 -22.67 19.95
N CYS A 5 -24.24 -22.56 20.00
CA CYS A 5 -25.04 -22.08 18.88
C CYS A 5 -24.78 -20.60 18.59
N VAL A 6 -24.58 -19.79 19.63
CA VAL A 6 -24.29 -18.34 19.49
C VAL A 6 -22.94 -18.11 18.81
N ILE A 7 -21.89 -18.85 19.19
CA ILE A 7 -20.55 -18.71 18.56
C ILE A 7 -20.60 -19.10 17.08
N ILE A 8 -21.31 -20.17 16.73
CA ILE A 8 -21.45 -20.62 15.33
C ILE A 8 -22.20 -19.58 14.51
N PHE A 9 -23.28 -18.99 15.04
CA PHE A 9 -24.03 -17.94 14.36
C PHE A 9 -23.19 -16.68 14.11
N VAL A 10 -22.37 -16.27 15.09
CA VAL A 10 -21.48 -15.10 14.95
C VAL A 10 -20.39 -15.34 13.91
N ALA A 11 -19.80 -16.55 13.86
CA ALA A 11 -18.75 -16.88 12.90
C ALA A 11 -19.25 -16.89 11.44
N ILE A 12 -20.48 -17.32 11.18
CA ILE A 12 -21.08 -17.36 9.83
C ILE A 12 -21.52 -15.96 9.36
N ALA A 13 -21.85 -15.06 10.29
CA ALA A 13 -22.31 -13.70 9.98
C ALA A 13 -21.17 -12.72 9.67
N LEU A 14 -19.90 -13.11 9.84
CA LEU A 14 -18.76 -12.26 9.47
C LEU A 14 -18.56 -12.31 7.95
N PRO A 15 -18.34 -11.15 7.28
CA PRO A 15 -17.98 -11.12 5.87
C PRO A 15 -16.75 -11.99 5.63
N ALA A 16 -16.86 -12.97 4.74
CA ALA A 16 -15.73 -13.79 4.34
C ALA A 16 -14.78 -12.94 3.50
N ALA A 17 -13.60 -12.64 4.04
CA ALA A 17 -12.49 -12.10 3.27
C ALA A 17 -11.75 -13.27 2.62
N TRP A 18 -11.75 -13.35 1.29
CA TRP A 18 -10.97 -14.34 0.56
C TRP A 18 -9.57 -13.80 0.32
N ALA A 19 -8.57 -14.42 0.95
CA ALA A 19 -7.17 -14.21 0.62
C ALA A 19 -6.84 -15.07 -0.61
N ASN A 20 -6.40 -14.44 -1.69
CA ASN A 20 -5.99 -15.15 -2.90
C ASN A 20 -4.52 -15.53 -2.77
N SER A 21 -4.19 -16.83 -2.70
CA SER A 21 -2.78 -17.27 -2.61
C SER A 21 -1.96 -16.94 -3.85
N ALA A 22 -2.63 -16.59 -4.96
CA ALA A 22 -1.99 -16.13 -6.18
C ALA A 22 -1.44 -14.69 -6.08
N GLY A 23 -1.71 -13.98 -4.97
CA GLY A 23 -1.34 -12.58 -4.81
C GLY A 23 -2.29 -11.61 -5.53
N ALA A 24 -1.88 -10.35 -5.63
CA ALA A 24 -2.64 -9.33 -6.36
C ALA A 24 -2.58 -9.59 -7.87
N PRO A 25 -3.70 -9.48 -8.62
CA PRO A 25 -3.68 -9.59 -10.08
C PRO A 25 -2.78 -8.54 -10.74
N ASP A 26 -2.18 -8.84 -11.90
CA ASP A 26 -1.31 -7.90 -12.63
C ASP A 26 -1.98 -6.55 -12.92
N VAL A 27 -3.28 -6.55 -13.22
CA VAL A 27 -4.07 -5.33 -13.44
C VAL A 27 -4.14 -4.44 -12.21
N ALA A 28 -3.99 -4.99 -11.01
CA ALA A 28 -3.91 -4.21 -9.78
C ALA A 28 -2.57 -3.47 -9.69
N CYS A 29 -1.54 -3.86 -10.44
CA CYS A 29 -0.21 -3.23 -10.39
C CYS A 29 -0.13 -1.93 -11.19
N ASP A 30 -1.07 -1.69 -12.10
CA ASP A 30 -1.12 -0.47 -12.89
C ASP A 30 -1.42 0.74 -12.00
N ASP A 31 -2.46 0.64 -11.17
CA ASP A 31 -2.94 1.74 -10.34
C ASP A 31 -2.89 1.45 -8.83
N LEU A 32 -2.50 0.25 -8.39
CA LEU A 32 -2.49 -0.16 -6.97
C LEU A 32 -3.82 0.13 -6.24
N VAL A 33 -4.94 0.20 -6.97
CA VAL A 33 -6.27 0.44 -6.41
C VAL A 33 -6.88 -0.89 -5.96
N PRO A 34 -7.28 -1.02 -4.68
CA PRO A 34 -7.94 -2.22 -4.20
C PRO A 34 -9.27 -2.48 -4.92
N GLN A 35 -9.43 -3.65 -5.53
CA GLN A 35 -10.61 -4.04 -6.31
C GLN A 35 -11.75 -4.62 -5.45
N HIS A 36 -11.94 -4.07 -4.24
CA HIS A 36 -12.96 -4.54 -3.30
C HIS A 36 -14.32 -3.84 -3.47
N HIS A 37 -14.47 -2.99 -4.50
CA HIS A 37 -15.74 -2.33 -4.88
C HIS A 37 -16.42 -1.59 -3.74
N VAL A 38 -15.63 -1.03 -2.84
CA VAL A 38 -16.08 -0.17 -1.73
C VAL A 38 -15.46 1.21 -1.88
N ASP A 39 -16.16 2.22 -1.38
CA ASP A 39 -15.67 3.59 -1.43
C ASP A 39 -14.36 3.73 -0.63
N PRO A 40 -13.41 4.56 -1.08
CA PRO A 40 -12.19 4.85 -0.34
C PRO A 40 -12.50 5.39 1.06
N GLN A 41 -11.61 5.08 2.00
CA GLN A 41 -11.71 5.61 3.36
C GLN A 41 -11.72 7.15 3.35
N SER A 42 -12.69 7.74 4.04
CA SER A 42 -12.86 9.20 4.16
C SER A 42 -12.32 9.77 5.48
N THR A 43 -12.02 8.93 6.46
CA THR A 43 -11.41 9.34 7.72
C THR A 43 -9.90 9.53 7.56
N PRO A 44 -9.27 10.43 8.35
CA PRO A 44 -7.83 10.64 8.29
C PRO A 44 -7.05 9.32 8.45
N ALA A 45 -6.09 9.09 7.55
CA ALA A 45 -5.20 7.94 7.66
C ALA A 45 -4.33 8.06 8.93
N PRO A 46 -3.98 6.94 9.59
CA PRO A 46 -3.11 6.93 10.77
C PRO A 46 -1.62 7.20 10.44
N TYR A 47 -1.30 7.51 9.18
CA TYR A 47 0.03 7.84 8.69
C TYR A 47 0.03 9.12 7.87
N SER A 48 1.22 9.68 7.67
CA SER A 48 1.48 10.81 6.78
C SER A 48 2.71 10.56 5.92
N TYR A 49 2.73 11.20 4.75
CA TYR A 49 3.92 11.29 3.90
C TYR A 49 4.51 12.69 3.99
N VAL A 50 5.83 12.77 4.06
CA VAL A 50 6.59 14.02 4.02
C VAL A 50 7.37 14.04 2.72
N LEU A 51 7.13 15.08 1.92
CA LEU A 51 7.86 15.39 0.71
C LEU A 51 8.76 16.61 0.95
N PRO A 52 9.83 16.79 0.15
CA PRO A 52 10.61 18.03 0.18
C PRO A 52 9.72 19.24 -0.12
N LYS A 53 10.10 20.42 0.41
CA LYS A 53 9.33 21.66 0.21
C LYS A 53 9.24 22.07 -1.27
N THR A 54 10.20 21.64 -2.09
CA THR A 54 10.22 21.88 -3.53
C THR A 54 9.17 21.00 -4.22
N ARG A 55 8.15 21.66 -4.79
CA ARG A 55 7.05 20.99 -5.52
C ARG A 55 7.39 20.64 -6.96
N THR A 56 8.60 20.94 -7.41
CA THR A 56 9.08 20.71 -8.76
C THR A 56 10.34 19.87 -8.69
N VAL A 57 10.32 18.74 -9.38
CA VAL A 57 11.46 17.81 -9.49
C VAL A 57 11.94 17.86 -10.92
N LYS A 58 13.23 18.10 -11.14
CA LYS A 58 13.80 18.05 -12.49
C LYS A 58 14.03 16.59 -12.92
N PRO A 59 14.03 16.29 -14.23
CA PRO A 59 14.41 14.96 -14.71
C PRO A 59 15.78 14.55 -14.14
N GLY A 60 15.85 13.35 -13.56
CA GLY A 60 17.07 12.80 -12.94
C GLY A 60 17.33 13.26 -11.51
N GLU A 61 16.55 14.19 -10.96
CA GLU A 61 16.66 14.60 -9.56
C GLU A 61 15.99 13.57 -8.65
N SER A 62 16.63 13.25 -7.53
CA SER A 62 16.09 12.36 -6.50
C SER A 62 15.45 13.16 -5.39
N ILE A 63 14.28 12.73 -4.93
CA ILE A 63 13.61 13.27 -3.75
C ILE A 63 13.50 12.21 -2.67
N GLN A 64 13.60 12.63 -1.41
CA GLN A 64 13.35 11.75 -0.28
C GLN A 64 11.87 11.80 0.08
N VAL A 65 11.22 10.63 0.08
CA VAL A 65 9.86 10.45 0.58
C VAL A 65 9.94 9.72 1.91
N THR A 66 9.32 10.28 2.95
CA THR A 66 9.24 9.65 4.26
C THR A 66 7.79 9.32 4.57
N ILE A 67 7.50 8.04 4.84
CA ILE A 67 6.21 7.59 5.36
C ILE A 67 6.37 7.37 6.87
N ARG A 68 5.47 7.92 7.67
CA ARG A 68 5.50 7.76 9.14
C ARG A 68 4.11 7.70 9.74
N GLY A 69 3.99 7.00 10.86
CA GLY A 69 2.81 7.10 11.72
C GLY A 69 2.61 8.53 12.25
N ASN A 70 1.36 8.89 12.51
CA ASN A 70 1.03 10.21 13.06
C ASN A 70 1.38 10.33 14.55
N SER A 71 1.44 9.21 15.27
CA SER A 71 1.84 9.11 16.68
C SER A 71 2.77 7.92 16.92
N LYS A 72 3.28 7.79 18.16
CA LYS A 72 4.14 6.68 18.56
C LYS A 72 3.44 5.32 18.55
N THR A 73 2.11 5.30 18.63
CA THR A 73 1.30 4.09 18.60
C THR A 73 0.90 3.69 17.18
N ASP A 74 1.01 4.61 16.21
CA ASP A 74 0.72 4.35 14.80
C ASP A 74 1.94 3.70 14.13
N THR A 75 2.04 2.38 14.28
CA THR A 75 3.14 1.61 13.69
C THR A 75 2.81 1.15 12.27
N ILE A 76 3.75 1.36 11.34
CA ILE A 76 3.63 0.89 9.96
C ILE A 76 4.32 -0.47 9.88
N LYS A 77 3.53 -1.52 9.64
CA LYS A 77 4.05 -2.88 9.44
C LYS A 77 4.51 -3.13 8.00
N GLY A 78 3.85 -2.48 7.05
CA GLY A 78 4.14 -2.61 5.64
C GLY A 78 3.62 -1.41 4.88
N PHE A 79 4.10 -1.25 3.65
CA PHE A 79 3.68 -0.17 2.77
C PHE A 79 3.66 -0.65 1.33
N LEU A 80 2.88 0.06 0.54
CA LEU A 80 2.83 -0.03 -0.91
C LEU A 80 2.86 1.40 -1.44
N ILE A 81 3.80 1.73 -2.33
CA ILE A 81 3.97 3.09 -2.84
C ILE A 81 4.18 3.10 -4.35
N GLN A 82 3.57 4.08 -5.01
CA GLN A 82 3.70 4.38 -6.42
C GLN A 82 3.73 5.90 -6.61
N ALA A 83 4.61 6.37 -7.49
CA ALA A 83 4.60 7.75 -7.96
C ALA A 83 3.80 7.84 -9.27
N ARG A 84 2.89 8.82 -9.37
CA ARG A 84 1.99 8.99 -10.53
C ARG A 84 2.17 10.33 -11.22
N ALA A 85 1.93 10.34 -12.53
CA ALA A 85 1.76 11.59 -13.25
C ALA A 85 0.52 12.36 -12.76
N PRO A 86 0.56 13.70 -12.67
CA PRO A 86 -0.58 14.49 -12.23
C PRO A 86 -1.83 14.19 -13.06
N GLY A 87 -2.94 13.86 -12.39
CA GLY A 87 -4.23 13.57 -13.04
C GLY A 87 -4.30 12.23 -13.79
N SER A 88 -3.33 11.34 -13.62
CA SER A 88 -3.28 10.03 -14.29
C SER A 88 -2.98 8.90 -13.29
N SER A 89 -3.37 7.66 -13.64
CA SER A 89 -2.94 6.45 -12.95
C SER A 89 -1.56 5.97 -13.40
N GLN A 90 -1.00 6.57 -14.46
CA GLN A 90 0.29 6.17 -15.01
C GLN A 90 1.42 6.37 -13.99
N SER A 91 2.14 5.30 -13.72
CA SER A 91 3.33 5.30 -12.87
C SER A 91 4.52 5.99 -13.54
N VAL A 92 5.32 6.71 -12.77
CA VAL A 92 6.47 7.48 -13.24
C VAL A 92 7.66 7.39 -12.30
N GLY A 93 8.86 7.56 -12.87
CA GLY A 93 10.11 7.58 -12.10
C GLY A 93 10.50 6.20 -11.55
N THR A 94 11.45 6.21 -10.63
CA THR A 94 11.99 5.00 -10.00
C THR A 94 12.24 5.22 -8.52
N PHE A 95 11.96 4.23 -7.69
CA PHE A 95 12.38 4.25 -6.29
C PHE A 95 13.74 3.56 -6.12
N ALA A 96 14.54 4.09 -5.20
CA ALA A 96 15.76 3.43 -4.74
C ALA A 96 15.43 2.58 -3.50
N SER A 97 16.00 1.37 -3.43
CA SER A 97 15.78 0.50 -2.27
C SER A 97 16.37 1.10 -0.99
N LEU A 98 15.62 0.99 0.10
CA LEU A 98 16.09 1.31 1.44
C LEU A 98 17.24 0.34 1.83
N PRO A 99 18.18 0.80 2.68
CA PRO A 99 19.24 -0.04 3.21
C PRO A 99 18.69 -1.31 3.90
N GLY A 100 19.43 -2.41 3.83
CA GLY A 100 19.18 -3.60 4.66
C GLY A 100 17.96 -4.43 4.27
N THR A 101 17.66 -4.56 2.97
CA THR A 101 16.53 -5.35 2.45
C THR A 101 15.23 -5.05 3.20
N LEU A 102 14.92 -3.76 3.38
CA LEU A 102 13.68 -3.28 3.98
C LEU A 102 12.61 -2.89 2.95
N SER A 103 13.00 -2.71 1.69
CA SER A 103 12.07 -2.48 0.59
C SER A 103 12.47 -3.22 -0.67
N GLN A 104 11.49 -3.61 -1.49
CA GLN A 104 11.67 -4.19 -2.81
C GLN A 104 10.77 -3.51 -3.85
N ALA A 105 11.21 -3.58 -5.10
CA ALA A 105 10.39 -3.27 -6.26
C ALA A 105 9.31 -4.35 -6.41
N LEU A 106 8.10 -3.97 -6.81
CA LEU A 106 7.09 -4.95 -7.19
C LEU A 106 7.49 -5.63 -8.49
N SER A 107 7.20 -6.93 -8.62
CA SER A 107 7.50 -7.73 -9.82
C SER A 107 6.53 -7.49 -11.00
N CYS A 108 5.55 -6.61 -10.82
CA CYS A 108 4.47 -6.35 -11.78
C CYS A 108 4.34 -4.85 -12.09
N GLY A 109 3.74 -4.53 -13.25
CA GLY A 109 3.69 -3.16 -13.78
C GLY A 109 5.07 -2.63 -14.19
N ASN A 110 5.26 -1.31 -14.15
CA ASN A 110 6.61 -0.75 -14.25
C ASN A 110 7.34 -1.00 -12.93
N ALA A 111 8.03 -2.14 -12.85
CA ALA A 111 8.60 -2.72 -11.63
C ALA A 111 9.43 -1.71 -10.81
N GLN A 112 10.08 -0.74 -11.46
CA GLN A 112 10.91 0.25 -10.77
C GLN A 112 10.10 1.42 -10.17
N SER A 113 8.88 1.66 -10.65
CA SER A 113 8.01 2.76 -10.23
C SER A 113 7.06 2.38 -9.09
N ASN A 114 7.01 1.10 -8.71
CA ASN A 114 6.16 0.55 -7.66
C ASN A 114 7.02 -0.19 -6.61
N TYR A 115 6.89 0.15 -5.32
CA TYR A 115 7.71 -0.43 -4.26
C TYR A 115 6.89 -0.85 -3.04
N SER A 116 7.37 -1.85 -2.31
CA SER A 116 6.81 -2.33 -1.04
C SER A 116 7.91 -2.62 -0.02
N ASN A 117 7.55 -2.98 1.21
CA ASN A 117 8.48 -3.66 2.10
C ASN A 117 8.91 -5.03 1.51
N SER A 118 10.15 -5.42 1.76
CA SER A 118 10.79 -6.64 1.21
C SER A 118 10.57 -7.92 2.02
N GLN A 119 9.73 -7.85 3.05
CA GLN A 119 9.39 -9.00 3.86
C GLN A 119 7.91 -8.90 4.25
N GLU A 120 7.10 -9.81 3.72
CA GLU A 120 5.84 -10.22 4.32
C GLU A 120 6.19 -11.27 5.37
N ASP A 121 6.13 -10.91 6.65
CA ASP A 121 6.01 -11.85 7.77
C ASP A 121 5.03 -11.26 8.81
#